data_AF-A0A0S8EAV2-F1
#
_entry.id   AF-A0A0S8EAV2-F1
#
_cell.length_a   1.000
_cell.length_b   1.000
_cell.length_c   1.000
_cell.angle_alpha   90.00
_cell.angle_beta   90.00
_cell.angle_gamma   90.00
#
_symmetry.space_group_name_H-M   'P 1'
#
loop_
_entity.id
_entity.type
_entity.pdbx_description
1 polymer ?
#
loop_
_entity_poly.entity_id
_entity_poly.type
_entity_poly.pdbx_seq_one_letter_code
_entity_poly.pdbx_strand_id
1 'polypeptide(L)'
;MITSALRDIYRINLGVKRYERVLLFNDRIAEDEEPSESDKERRNKLRSLALLAAETGKKLCASLTHFEYPATGTHGEEPPGELWMLAFGNEAIKALKKARLFSLLLRKKAREHDIAKAEDIIRSYRTSAVHC
;
A
#
# COMPACT_ATOMS: atom_id res chain seq x y z
N MET A 1 -3.69 24.71 -7.91
CA MET A 1 -2.40 24.68 -7.17
C MET A 1 -2.16 23.34 -6.49
N ILE A 2 -3.12 22.74 -5.77
CA ILE A 2 -2.89 21.41 -5.16
C ILE A 2 -3.07 20.25 -6.16
N THR A 3 -4.02 20.36 -7.09
CA THR A 3 -4.26 19.38 -8.14
C THR A 3 -3.11 19.27 -9.15
N SER A 4 -2.42 20.38 -9.42
CA SER A 4 -1.18 20.38 -10.20
C SER A 4 -0.07 19.63 -9.48
N ALA A 5 0.13 19.89 -8.18
CA ALA A 5 1.13 19.17 -7.39
C ALA A 5 0.87 17.66 -7.34
N LEU A 6 -0.39 17.24 -7.12
CA LEU A 6 -0.75 15.82 -7.16
C LEU A 6 -0.49 15.19 -8.52
N ARG A 7 -0.85 15.86 -9.61
CA ARG A 7 -0.56 15.39 -10.96
C ARG A 7 0.95 15.25 -11.20
N ASP A 8 1.75 16.16 -10.66
CA ASP A 8 3.21 16.14 -10.78
C ASP A 8 3.80 14.98 -9.96
N ILE A 9 3.24 14.66 -8.78
CA ILE A 9 3.60 13.45 -8.04
C ILE A 9 3.42 12.20 -8.91
N TYR A 10 2.28 12.05 -9.58
CA TYR A 10 2.05 10.91 -10.46
C TYR A 10 3.00 10.89 -11.66
N ARG A 11 3.13 12.02 -12.37
CA ARG A 11 3.80 12.05 -13.68
C ARG A 11 5.31 12.25 -13.62
N ILE A 12 5.76 13.08 -12.70
CA ILE A 12 7.16 13.51 -12.58
C ILE A 12 7.86 12.65 -11.54
N ASN A 13 7.33 12.59 -10.31
CA ASN A 13 8.01 11.91 -9.21
C ASN A 13 7.91 10.38 -9.33
N LEU A 14 6.71 9.86 -9.54
CA LEU A 14 6.45 8.42 -9.64
C LEU A 14 6.54 7.90 -11.08
N GLY A 15 6.50 8.80 -12.07
CA GLY A 15 6.65 8.44 -13.48
C GLY A 15 5.51 7.57 -14.06
N VAL A 16 4.35 7.54 -13.39
CA VAL A 16 3.23 6.64 -13.69
C VAL A 16 2.78 6.74 -15.14
N LYS A 17 2.59 5.59 -15.79
CA LYS A 17 2.14 5.45 -17.18
C LYS A 17 0.66 5.13 -17.26
N ARG A 18 0.04 5.48 -18.39
CA ARG A 18 -1.41 5.27 -18.62
C ARG A 18 -1.84 3.80 -18.63
N TYR A 19 -0.91 2.87 -18.82
CA TYR A 19 -1.18 1.43 -18.82
C TYR A 19 -0.88 0.76 -17.47
N GLU A 20 -0.34 1.48 -16.51
CA GLU A 20 0.02 0.92 -15.20
C GLU A 20 -1.19 0.88 -14.27
N ARG A 21 -1.16 -0.07 -13.35
CA ARG A 21 -2.11 -0.20 -12.26
C ARG A 21 -1.46 0.38 -11.00
N VAL A 22 -2.20 1.20 -10.26
CA VAL A 22 -1.68 1.89 -9.08
C VAL A 22 -2.48 1.50 -7.84
N LEU A 23 -1.77 1.19 -6.77
CA LEU A 23 -2.33 1.07 -5.43
C LEU A 23 -1.96 2.31 -4.62
N LEU A 24 -2.96 3.08 -4.22
CA LEU A 24 -2.82 4.16 -3.23
C LEU A 24 -3.35 3.65 -1.90
N PHE A 25 -2.61 3.87 -0.82
CA PHE A 25 -3.07 3.51 0.50
C PHE A 25 -2.72 4.56 1.55
N ASN A 26 -3.51 4.60 2.60
CA ASN A 26 -3.24 5.37 3.81
C ASN A 26 -3.85 4.67 5.03
N ASP A 27 -3.26 4.94 6.19
CA ASP A 27 -3.84 4.56 7.45
C ASP A 27 -4.98 5.52 7.84
N ARG A 28 -5.82 5.07 8.78
CA ARG A 28 -6.82 5.87 9.49
C ARG A 28 -6.63 5.71 10.99
N ILE A 29 -7.11 6.68 11.77
CA ILE A 29 -7.13 6.59 13.23
C ILE A 29 -7.85 5.30 13.61
N ALA A 30 -7.21 4.47 14.43
CA ALA A 30 -7.82 3.23 14.90
C ALA A 30 -8.94 3.53 15.91
N GLU A 31 -9.90 2.62 16.07
CA GLU A 31 -11.06 2.84 16.95
C GLU A 31 -10.66 2.94 18.43
N ASP A 32 -9.56 2.29 18.80
CA ASP A 32 -8.96 2.28 20.14
C ASP A 32 -7.85 3.34 20.33
N GLU A 33 -7.59 4.15 19.30
CA GLU A 33 -6.59 5.22 19.37
C GLU A 33 -7.25 6.55 19.77
N GLU A 34 -6.72 7.21 20.80
CA GLU A 34 -7.14 8.55 21.23
C GLU A 34 -6.03 9.58 20.98
N PRO A 35 -5.81 10.01 19.72
CA PRO A 35 -4.80 11.03 19.44
C PRO A 35 -5.24 12.41 19.96
N SER A 36 -4.28 13.31 20.10
CA SER A 36 -4.56 14.71 20.42
C SER A 36 -5.46 15.36 19.35
N GLU A 37 -6.20 16.41 19.70
CA GLU A 37 -7.08 17.10 18.74
C GLU A 37 -6.32 17.64 17.51
N SER A 38 -5.10 18.13 17.70
CA SER A 38 -4.24 18.57 16.60
C SER A 38 -3.83 17.41 15.69
N ASP A 39 -3.54 16.23 16.25
CA ASP A 39 -3.23 15.04 15.46
C ASP A 39 -4.46 14.48 14.74
N LYS A 40 -5.64 14.51 15.37
CA LYS A 40 -6.91 14.17 14.72
C LYS A 40 -7.13 15.04 13.48
N GLU A 41 -7.00 16.35 13.64
CA GLU A 41 -7.17 17.30 12.54
C GLU A 41 -6.15 17.04 11.41
N ARG A 42 -4.88 16.86 11.77
CA ARG A 42 -3.80 16.57 10.82
C ARG A 42 -4.06 15.28 10.03
N ARG A 43 -4.45 14.19 10.70
CA ARG A 43 -4.72 12.88 10.04
C ARG A 43 -5.98 12.93 9.18
N ASN A 44 -7.01 13.66 9.59
CA ASN A 44 -8.20 13.88 8.76
C ASN A 44 -7.88 14.69 7.49
N LYS A 45 -7.00 15.69 7.58
CA LYS A 45 -6.49 16.41 6.40
C LYS A 45 -5.70 15.49 5.47
N LEU A 46 -4.82 14.63 6.00
CA LEU A 46 -4.08 13.65 5.20
C LEU A 46 -5.01 12.67 4.47
N ARG A 47 -6.05 12.17 5.15
CA ARG A 47 -7.08 11.35 4.54
C ARG A 47 -7.77 12.05 3.36
N SER A 48 -8.11 13.33 3.55
CA SER A 48 -8.75 14.14 2.51
C SER A 48 -7.82 14.34 1.30
N LEU A 49 -6.51 14.50 1.53
CA LEU A 49 -5.50 14.56 0.48
C LEU A 49 -5.34 13.22 -0.25
N ALA A 50 -5.38 12.09 0.47
CA ALA A 50 -5.31 10.76 -0.13
C ALA A 50 -6.50 10.50 -1.07
N LEU A 51 -7.72 10.89 -0.67
CA LEU A 51 -8.91 10.83 -1.51
C LEU A 51 -8.77 11.70 -2.77
N LEU A 52 -8.27 12.93 -2.62
CA LEU A 52 -8.01 13.81 -3.77
C LEU A 52 -6.92 13.25 -4.70
N ALA A 53 -5.89 12.63 -4.14
CA ALA A 53 -4.82 11.96 -4.88
C ALA A 53 -5.34 10.74 -5.64
N ALA A 54 -6.23 9.94 -5.04
CA ALA A 54 -6.89 8.83 -5.70
C ALA A 54 -7.73 9.30 -6.88
N GLU A 55 -8.55 10.34 -6.69
CA GLU A 55 -9.38 10.89 -7.76
C GLU A 55 -8.55 11.50 -8.90
N THR A 56 -7.45 12.17 -8.56
CA THR A 56 -6.49 12.69 -9.56
C THR A 56 -5.83 11.55 -10.34
N GLY A 57 -5.41 10.48 -9.65
CA GLY A 57 -4.70 9.35 -10.22
C GLY A 57 -5.53 8.51 -11.19
N LYS A 58 -6.85 8.38 -10.97
CA LYS A 58 -7.77 7.62 -11.86
C LYS A 58 -7.70 8.04 -13.32
N LYS A 59 -7.36 9.31 -13.61
CA LYS A 59 -7.24 9.85 -14.98
C LYS A 59 -5.85 9.65 -15.59
N LEU A 60 -4.88 9.19 -14.81
CA LEU A 60 -3.45 9.16 -15.15
C LEU A 60 -2.90 7.75 -15.36
N CYS A 61 -3.59 6.72 -14.86
CA CYS A 61 -3.21 5.31 -14.93
C CYS A 61 -4.35 4.46 -15.52
N ALA A 62 -4.12 3.17 -15.73
CA ALA A 62 -5.13 2.25 -16.27
C ALA A 62 -6.20 1.95 -15.23
N SER A 63 -5.77 1.71 -13.99
CA SER A 63 -6.65 1.50 -12.84
C SER A 63 -5.98 1.99 -11.58
N LEU A 64 -6.80 2.49 -10.64
CA LEU A 64 -6.35 2.91 -9.33
C LEU A 64 -7.22 2.26 -8.26
N THR A 65 -6.59 1.53 -7.36
CA THR A 65 -7.21 1.02 -6.13
C THR A 65 -6.79 1.93 -4.99
N HIS A 66 -7.75 2.50 -4.27
CA HIS A 66 -7.51 3.20 -3.01
C HIS A 66 -7.90 2.29 -1.85
N PHE A 67 -6.98 2.07 -0.90
CA PHE A 67 -7.21 1.24 0.27
C PHE A 67 -6.89 2.00 1.57
N GLU A 68 -7.85 2.00 2.50
CA GLU A 68 -7.66 2.57 3.84
C GLU A 68 -7.65 1.44 4.86
N TYR A 69 -6.72 1.48 5.81
CA TYR A 69 -6.67 0.52 6.91
C TYR A 69 -6.52 1.22 8.28
N PRO A 70 -7.09 0.68 9.37
CA PRO A 70 -6.81 1.19 10.71
C PRO A 70 -5.32 1.12 11.01
N ALA A 71 -4.74 2.18 11.57
CA ALA A 71 -3.36 2.17 12.03
C ALA A 71 -3.14 1.00 12.98
N THR A 72 -2.06 0.24 12.81
CA THR A 72 -1.83 -1.01 13.56
C THR A 72 -1.28 -0.77 14.97
N GLY A 73 -1.38 0.46 15.50
CA GLY A 73 -1.06 0.83 16.88
C GLY A 73 0.44 0.85 17.26
N THR A 74 1.25 -0.10 16.76
CA THR A 74 2.67 -0.21 17.12
C THR A 74 3.61 0.09 15.95
N HIS A 75 4.69 0.82 16.25
CA HIS A 75 5.79 1.06 15.32
C HIS A 75 6.43 -0.28 14.97
N GLY A 76 6.06 -0.86 13.82
CA GLY A 76 6.61 -2.14 13.40
C GLY A 76 5.61 -3.11 12.77
N GLU A 77 4.31 -2.95 12.99
CA GLU A 77 3.31 -3.90 12.48
C GLU A 77 2.77 -3.55 11.09
N GLU A 78 3.06 -2.34 10.61
CA GLU A 78 2.73 -1.94 9.25
C GLU A 78 3.71 -2.52 8.21
N PRO A 79 3.22 -2.87 7.01
CA PRO A 79 1.83 -2.80 6.56
C PRO A 79 1.00 -4.09 6.81
N PRO A 80 -0.34 -4.00 6.94
CA PRO A 80 -1.21 -5.15 7.21
C PRO A 80 -1.25 -6.13 6.05
N GLY A 81 -1.55 -7.41 6.34
CA GLY A 81 -1.56 -8.48 5.35
C GLY A 81 -2.52 -8.24 4.16
N GLU A 82 -3.59 -7.48 4.36
CA GLU A 82 -4.49 -7.07 3.27
C GLU A 82 -3.80 -6.19 2.24
N LEU A 83 -2.96 -5.25 2.68
CA LEU A 83 -2.19 -4.40 1.76
C LEU A 83 -1.22 -5.24 0.92
N TRP A 84 -0.61 -6.28 1.51
CA TRP A 84 0.23 -7.22 0.77
C TRP A 84 -0.55 -7.96 -0.32
N MET A 85 -1.78 -8.39 -0.04
CA MET A 85 -2.64 -9.05 -1.03
C MET A 85 -3.00 -8.11 -2.18
N LEU A 86 -3.30 -6.85 -1.90
CA LEU A 86 -3.57 -5.83 -2.92
C LEU A 86 -2.32 -5.53 -3.76
N ALA A 87 -1.16 -5.42 -3.12
CA ALA A 87 0.09 -5.07 -3.78
C ALA A 87 0.66 -6.20 -4.64
N PHE A 88 0.67 -7.43 -4.15
CA PHE A 88 1.36 -8.56 -4.81
C PHE A 88 0.41 -9.60 -5.43
N GLY A 89 -0.89 -9.51 -5.14
CA GLY A 89 -1.90 -10.43 -5.64
C GLY A 89 -2.06 -11.70 -4.81
N ASN A 90 -3.26 -12.26 -4.84
CA ASN A 90 -3.65 -13.42 -4.03
C ASN A 90 -2.77 -14.65 -4.25
N GLU A 91 -2.37 -14.93 -5.50
CA GLU A 91 -1.55 -16.10 -5.82
C GLU A 91 -0.13 -16.00 -5.26
N ALA A 92 0.47 -14.82 -5.31
CA ALA A 92 1.77 -14.56 -4.68
C ALA A 92 1.69 -14.76 -3.17
N ILE A 93 0.66 -14.21 -2.52
CA ILE A 93 0.48 -14.36 -1.06
C ILE A 93 0.18 -15.81 -0.68
N LYS A 94 -0.60 -16.56 -1.47
CA LYS A 94 -0.81 -18.00 -1.27
C LYS A 94 0.51 -18.77 -1.33
N ALA A 95 1.38 -18.47 -2.31
CA ALA A 95 2.69 -19.09 -2.43
C ALA A 95 3.60 -18.75 -1.23
N LEU A 96 3.63 -17.50 -0.77
CA LEU A 96 4.37 -17.08 0.42
C LEU A 96 3.87 -17.78 1.69
N LYS A 97 2.54 -17.94 1.84
CA LYS A 97 1.93 -18.68 2.96
C LYS A 97 2.31 -20.16 2.91
N LYS A 98 2.26 -20.80 1.73
CA LYS A 98 2.67 -22.21 1.54
C LYS A 98 4.15 -22.42 1.87
N ALA A 99 5.00 -21.43 1.56
CA ALA A 99 6.41 -21.43 1.91
C ALA A 99 6.70 -21.05 3.38
N ARG A 100 5.68 -20.75 4.19
CA ARG A 100 5.78 -20.26 5.59
C ARG A 100 6.56 -18.95 5.74
N LEU A 101 6.67 -18.16 4.67
CA LEU A 101 7.41 -16.89 4.65
C LEU A 101 6.52 -15.71 5.06
N PHE A 102 5.24 -15.75 4.73
CA PHE A 102 4.35 -14.59 4.90
C PHE A 102 4.25 -14.10 6.35
N SER A 103 4.16 -15.01 7.31
CA SER A 103 4.11 -14.66 8.74
C SER A 103 5.44 -14.10 9.26
N LEU A 104 6.57 -14.55 8.71
CA LEU A 104 7.90 -14.02 9.05
C LEU A 104 8.07 -12.60 8.54
N LEU A 105 7.61 -12.33 7.31
CA LEU A 105 7.62 -11.00 6.70
C LEU A 105 6.77 -10.01 7.50
N LEU A 106 5.52 -10.36 7.82
CA LEU A 106 4.62 -9.50 8.60
C LEU A 106 5.18 -9.18 9.99
N ARG A 107 5.83 -10.14 10.63
CA ARG A 107 6.43 -9.96 11.97
C ARG A 107 7.83 -9.34 11.93
N LYS A 108 8.36 -9.00 10.75
CA LYS A 108 9.73 -8.51 10.53
C LYS A 108 10.80 -9.44 11.14
N LYS A 109 10.57 -10.76 11.03
CA LYS A 109 11.45 -11.83 11.52
C LYS A 109 12.13 -12.64 10.40
N ALA A 110 11.87 -12.29 9.14
CA ALA A 110 12.49 -12.92 7.98
C ALA A 110 14.00 -12.63 7.96
N ARG A 111 14.81 -13.66 7.70
CA ARG A 111 16.26 -13.52 7.47
C ARG A 111 16.54 -13.25 5.98
N GLU A 112 17.79 -12.93 5.64
CA GLU A 112 18.17 -12.64 4.25
C GLU A 112 17.76 -13.74 3.26
N HIS A 113 17.93 -15.01 3.62
CA HIS A 113 17.52 -16.12 2.75
C HIS A 113 15.99 -16.24 2.62
N ASP A 114 15.23 -15.86 3.64
CA ASP A 114 13.77 -15.82 3.60
C ASP A 114 13.30 -14.70 2.65
N ILE A 115 13.98 -13.55 2.73
CA ILE A 115 13.71 -12.38 1.87
C ILE A 115 14.01 -12.73 0.41
N ALA A 116 15.19 -13.29 0.11
CA ALA A 116 15.55 -13.70 -1.24
C ALA A 116 14.53 -14.68 -1.84
N LYS A 117 14.11 -15.67 -1.04
CA LYS A 117 13.07 -16.63 -1.47
C LYS A 117 11.70 -15.97 -1.67
N ALA A 118 11.34 -14.99 -0.84
CA ALA A 118 10.11 -14.24 -1.00
C ALA A 118 10.13 -13.38 -2.27
N GLU A 119 11.26 -12.76 -2.59
CA GLU A 119 11.46 -12.01 -3.83
C GLU A 119 11.31 -12.90 -5.07
N ASP A 120 11.89 -14.09 -5.06
CA ASP A 120 11.75 -15.06 -6.14
C ASP A 120 10.29 -15.45 -6.37
N ILE A 121 9.54 -15.67 -5.29
CA ILE A 121 8.10 -15.93 -5.36
C ILE A 121 7.38 -14.72 -5.96
N ILE A 122 7.55 -13.52 -5.40
CA ILE A 122 6.88 -12.30 -5.89
C ILE A 122 7.18 -12.06 -7.37
N ARG A 123 8.44 -12.22 -7.79
CA ARG A 123 8.86 -12.06 -9.20
C ARG A 123 8.17 -13.06 -10.12
N SER A 124 7.98 -14.29 -9.67
CA SER A 124 7.28 -15.34 -10.42
C SER A 124 5.79 -15.03 -10.64
N TYR A 125 5.18 -14.25 -9.76
CA TYR A 125 3.77 -13.82 -9.83
C TYR A 125 3.60 -12.35 -10.23
N ARG A 126 4.61 -11.71 -10.85
CA ARG A 126 4.60 -10.26 -11.16
C ARG A 126 3.39 -9.79 -11.98
N THR A 127 2.77 -10.65 -12.79
CA THR A 127 1.58 -10.31 -13.59
C THR A 127 0.33 -10.15 -12.73
N SER A 128 0.30 -10.78 -11.56
CA SER A 128 -0.77 -10.68 -10.58
C SER A 128 -0.61 -9.49 -9.62
N ALA A 129 0.51 -8.77 -9.67
CA ALA A 129 0.78 -7.63 -8.80
C ALA A 129 -0.14 -6.45 -9.09
N VAL A 130 -0.58 -5.76 -8.04
CA VAL A 130 -1.60 -4.71 -8.06
C VAL A 130 -2.90 -5.28 -8.64
N HIS A 131 -3.56 -6.10 -7.83
CA HIS A 131 -4.80 -6.80 -8.19
C HIS A 131 -5.96 -5.79 -8.18
N CYS A 132 -6.11 -5.06 -9.29
CA CYS A 132 -7.27 -4.25 -9.62
C CYS A 132 -8.25 -5.07 -10.46
#